data_AF-A0A7S4NQN2-F1
#
_entry.id   AF-A0A7S4NQN2-F1
#
_cell.length_a   1.000
_cell.length_b   1.000
_cell.length_c   1.000
_cell.angle_alpha   90.00
_cell.angle_beta   90.00
_cell.angle_gamma   90.00
#
_symmetry.space_group_name_H-M   'P 1'
#
loop_
_entity.id
_entity.type
_entity.pdbx_description
1 polymer ?
#
loop_
_entity_poly.entity_id
_entity_poly.type
_entity_poly.pdbx_seq_one_letter_code
_entity_poly.pdbx_strand_id
1 'polypeptide(L)'
;MEFFVKVTLISLFCVVKGDVYSSMDGVQPALLQDNTLNVATCYQNYHDPPPGYDYQLCPFPAPKPSIFFSFAIHGGKIETQSTEVTLDMSTDPNNNGEVWNTYYFEGLRPNNNSALHVTATHFDDPTILSMIYNTSSIQQQEGQSDKWCVSNHGFSWHEPEVCVGGASQTLRDNTVAALSAKYGHFVEVLDTSKSSYCSSIAGLSPQNVVNLCYQGLQLEMSSGLRDEFAKDHQFRLDWSQTVRKTVMETAESQKRM
;
A
#
# COMPACT_ATOMS: atom_id res chain seq x y z
N MET A 1 51.31 -18.10 2.20
CA MET A 1 50.83 -18.67 0.92
C MET A 1 49.33 -18.80 1.07
N GLU A 2 48.61 -17.96 0.35
CA GLU A 2 47.18 -17.70 0.51
C GLU A 2 46.34 -18.94 0.19
N PHE A 3 45.35 -19.26 1.03
CA PHE A 3 44.27 -20.17 0.69
C PHE A 3 43.04 -19.32 0.33
N PHE A 4 42.73 -19.27 -0.95
CA PHE A 4 41.46 -18.74 -1.45
C PHE A 4 40.31 -19.67 -1.02
N VAL A 5 39.39 -19.17 -0.20
CA VAL A 5 38.08 -19.80 0.00
C VAL A 5 37.18 -19.36 -1.15
N LYS A 6 36.95 -20.27 -2.10
CA LYS A 6 35.86 -20.13 -3.09
C LYS A 6 34.53 -20.34 -2.35
N VAL A 7 33.79 -19.26 -2.11
CA VAL A 7 32.38 -19.34 -1.71
C VAL A 7 31.58 -19.60 -2.98
N THR A 8 31.22 -20.86 -3.21
CA THR A 8 30.23 -21.23 -4.22
C THR A 8 28.85 -21.02 -3.61
N LEU A 9 28.13 -19.97 -4.04
CA LEU A 9 26.72 -19.80 -3.74
C LEU A 9 25.94 -20.94 -4.41
N ILE A 10 25.50 -21.89 -3.60
CA ILE A 10 24.59 -22.96 -4.03
C ILE A 10 23.21 -22.33 -4.18
N SER A 11 22.77 -22.17 -5.42
CA SER A 11 21.38 -21.87 -5.76
C SER A 11 20.50 -23.02 -5.29
N LEU A 12 19.81 -22.85 -4.16
CA LEU A 12 18.82 -23.82 -3.71
C LEU A 12 17.53 -23.58 -4.48
N PHE A 13 17.34 -24.33 -5.56
CA PHE A 13 16.05 -24.49 -6.22
C PHE A 13 15.08 -25.16 -5.25
N CYS A 14 14.20 -24.38 -4.64
CA CYS A 14 12.99 -24.93 -4.02
C CYS A 14 11.87 -24.86 -5.06
N VAL A 15 11.77 -25.91 -5.89
CA VAL A 15 10.54 -26.19 -6.66
C VAL A 15 9.56 -26.81 -5.68
N VAL A 16 8.75 -25.98 -5.02
CA VAL A 16 7.55 -26.48 -4.36
C VAL A 16 6.47 -26.58 -5.45
N LYS A 17 6.24 -27.81 -5.90
CA LYS A 17 5.09 -28.16 -6.72
C LYS A 17 3.83 -27.82 -5.94
N GLY A 18 2.99 -26.99 -6.56
CA GLY A 18 1.55 -26.83 -6.34
C GLY A 18 1.02 -27.27 -4.98
N ASP A 19 0.88 -26.30 -4.08
CA ASP A 19 -0.24 -26.30 -3.16
C ASP A 19 -1.21 -25.24 -3.67
N VAL A 20 -2.28 -25.72 -4.29
CA VAL A 20 -3.52 -24.98 -4.52
C VAL A 20 -3.93 -24.46 -3.14
N TYR A 21 -4.08 -23.14 -2.97
CA TYR A 21 -4.75 -22.58 -1.80
C TYR A 21 -6.15 -23.21 -1.74
N SER A 22 -6.30 -24.23 -0.89
CA SER A 22 -7.58 -24.83 -0.61
C SER A 22 -8.42 -23.78 0.09
N SER A 23 -9.51 -23.39 -0.57
CA SER A 23 -10.70 -22.71 -0.04
C SER A 23 -10.69 -22.55 1.48
N MET A 24 -10.31 -21.37 1.95
CA MET A 24 -10.70 -20.91 3.27
C MET A 24 -12.13 -20.40 3.16
N ASP A 25 -13.06 -21.15 3.74
CA ASP A 25 -14.47 -20.85 3.80
C ASP A 25 -14.73 -19.47 4.44
N GLY A 26 -15.49 -18.62 3.74
CA GLY A 26 -16.20 -17.49 4.33
C GLY A 26 -15.85 -16.11 3.77
N VAL A 27 -16.55 -15.75 2.70
CA VAL A 27 -16.67 -14.41 2.07
C VAL A 27 -15.40 -13.93 1.33
N GLN A 28 -15.39 -14.18 0.02
CA GLN A 28 -14.52 -13.50 -0.95
C GLN A 28 -15.24 -12.22 -1.45
N PRO A 29 -14.54 -11.08 -1.64
CA PRO A 29 -15.05 -9.82 -2.18
C PRO A 29 -15.92 -9.97 -3.43
N ALA A 30 -16.85 -9.04 -3.65
CA ALA A 30 -17.79 -9.06 -4.78
C ALA A 30 -17.13 -9.09 -6.19
N LEU A 31 -15.89 -8.62 -6.34
CA LEU A 31 -15.08 -8.75 -7.57
C LEU A 31 -14.20 -10.02 -7.57
N LEU A 32 -13.90 -10.60 -6.40
CA LEU A 32 -13.20 -11.90 -6.25
C LEU A 32 -14.13 -13.12 -6.37
N GLN A 33 -15.42 -12.90 -6.62
CA GLN A 33 -16.41 -13.95 -6.93
C GLN A 33 -16.61 -14.17 -8.44
N ASP A 34 -16.00 -13.34 -9.27
CA ASP A 34 -16.05 -13.52 -10.72
C ASP A 34 -15.02 -14.58 -11.14
N ASN A 35 -15.48 -15.83 -11.21
CA ASN A 35 -14.69 -16.98 -11.66
C ASN A 35 -14.21 -16.87 -13.13
N THR A 36 -14.57 -15.79 -13.84
CA THR A 36 -14.07 -15.51 -15.19
C THR A 36 -12.77 -14.68 -15.19
N LEU A 37 -12.37 -14.13 -14.05
CA LEU A 37 -11.12 -13.36 -13.92
C LEU A 37 -9.92 -14.25 -13.58
N ASN A 38 -8.79 -13.98 -14.22
CA ASN A 38 -7.54 -14.68 -13.95
C ASN A 38 -6.73 -13.94 -12.88
N VAL A 39 -6.54 -14.56 -11.71
CA VAL A 39 -5.76 -14.01 -10.59
C VAL A 39 -4.37 -14.61 -10.48
N ALA A 40 -3.37 -13.77 -10.23
CA ALA A 40 -2.05 -14.18 -9.77
C ALA A 40 -1.79 -13.73 -8.33
N THR A 41 -0.76 -14.31 -7.71
CA THR A 41 -0.23 -13.86 -6.42
C THR A 41 1.25 -13.55 -6.60
N CYS A 42 1.69 -12.36 -6.18
CA CYS A 42 3.11 -12.04 -6.22
C CYS A 42 3.89 -12.99 -5.31
N TYR A 43 5.10 -13.33 -5.73
CA TYR A 43 6.09 -13.96 -4.87
C TYR A 43 7.26 -12.98 -4.70
N GLN A 44 7.99 -13.06 -3.59
CA GLN A 44 9.08 -12.13 -3.22
C GLN A 44 10.16 -11.91 -4.30
N ASN A 45 10.18 -12.69 -5.38
CA ASN A 45 11.15 -12.60 -6.48
C ASN A 45 10.52 -12.38 -7.88
N TYR A 46 9.19 -12.25 -7.99
CA TYR A 46 8.49 -12.02 -9.26
C TYR A 46 7.39 -10.97 -9.05
N HIS A 47 7.63 -9.78 -9.60
CA HIS A 47 6.65 -8.68 -9.57
C HIS A 47 5.66 -8.77 -10.74
N ASP A 48 6.10 -9.22 -11.92
CA ASP A 48 5.20 -9.36 -13.06
C ASP A 48 4.92 -10.86 -13.33
N PRO A 49 3.65 -11.30 -13.30
CA PRO A 49 3.30 -12.63 -13.74
C PRO A 49 3.33 -12.68 -15.28
N PRO A 50 3.43 -13.88 -15.89
CA PRO A 50 3.28 -14.03 -17.34
C PRO A 50 1.98 -13.38 -17.85
N PRO A 51 1.92 -12.92 -19.12
CA PRO A 51 0.67 -12.38 -19.68
C PRO A 51 -0.49 -13.36 -19.57
N GLY A 52 -1.69 -12.86 -19.25
CA GLY A 52 -2.93 -13.66 -19.16
C GLY A 52 -3.70 -13.48 -17.85
N TYR A 53 -3.10 -12.86 -16.83
CA TYR A 53 -3.78 -12.47 -15.60
C TYR A 53 -4.42 -11.10 -15.72
N ASP A 54 -5.61 -10.96 -15.14
CA ASP A 54 -6.35 -9.69 -15.06
C ASP A 54 -5.81 -8.82 -13.93
N TYR A 55 -5.46 -9.46 -12.80
CA TYR A 55 -4.94 -8.77 -11.62
C TYR A 55 -4.03 -9.68 -10.79
N GLN A 56 -3.33 -9.08 -9.84
CA GLN A 56 -2.57 -9.81 -8.83
C GLN A 56 -2.70 -9.25 -7.42
N LEU A 57 -2.55 -10.13 -6.44
CA LEU A 57 -2.51 -9.82 -5.02
C LEU A 57 -1.09 -10.02 -4.49
N CYS A 58 -0.54 -9.02 -3.81
CA CYS A 58 0.89 -9.00 -3.50
C CYS A 58 1.15 -8.70 -2.03
N PRO A 59 1.00 -9.70 -1.15
CA PRO A 59 1.28 -9.58 0.28
C PRO A 59 2.77 -9.79 0.59
N PHE A 60 3.40 -8.79 1.21
CA PHE A 60 4.76 -8.87 1.73
C PHE A 60 4.77 -8.48 3.21
N PRO A 61 4.58 -9.46 4.11
CA PRO A 61 4.82 -9.25 5.53
C PRO A 61 6.26 -8.81 5.77
N ALA A 62 6.46 -7.91 6.74
CA ALA A 62 7.80 -7.52 7.13
C ALA A 62 8.59 -8.76 7.65
N PRO A 63 9.90 -8.86 7.39
CA PRO A 63 10.72 -10.00 7.83
C PRO A 63 10.87 -10.10 9.36
N LYS A 64 10.54 -9.02 10.07
CA LYS A 64 10.43 -8.95 11.53
C LYS A 64 9.08 -8.31 11.88
N PRO A 65 8.51 -8.55 13.08
CA PRO A 65 7.28 -7.89 13.49
C PRO A 65 7.38 -6.37 13.32
N SER A 66 6.50 -5.81 12.50
CA SER A 66 6.38 -4.37 12.29
C SER A 66 4.94 -3.95 12.52
N ILE A 67 4.77 -2.79 13.16
CA ILE A 67 3.45 -2.16 13.31
C ILE A 67 3.10 -1.26 12.13
N PHE A 68 4.05 -0.97 11.25
CA PHE A 68 3.81 -0.10 10.10
C PHE A 68 3.41 -0.91 8.88
N PHE A 69 2.51 -0.33 8.08
CA PHE A 69 1.93 -0.99 6.91
C PHE A 69 1.67 0.05 5.81
N SER A 70 2.30 -0.10 4.64
CA SER A 70 1.90 0.63 3.43
C SER A 70 1.14 -0.29 2.48
N PHE A 71 0.08 0.22 1.87
CA PHE A 71 -0.63 -0.56 0.86
C PHE A 71 -1.29 0.28 -0.24
N ALA A 72 -1.56 -0.35 -1.38
CA ALA A 72 -2.38 0.20 -2.46
C ALA A 72 -3.42 -0.84 -2.89
N ILE A 73 -4.70 -0.57 -2.61
CA ILE A 73 -5.79 -1.46 -3.06
C ILE A 73 -6.17 -1.23 -4.53
N HIS A 74 -5.57 -0.24 -5.19
CA HIS A 74 -5.77 0.12 -6.59
C HIS A 74 -4.42 0.27 -7.33
N GLY A 75 -3.50 -0.66 -7.08
CA GLY A 75 -2.18 -0.74 -7.69
C GLY A 75 -2.16 -0.98 -9.21
N GLY A 76 -0.94 -0.96 -9.74
CA GLY A 76 -0.65 -1.22 -11.14
C GLY A 76 -1.37 -0.22 -12.05
N LYS A 77 -2.15 -0.74 -13.01
CA LYS A 77 -2.83 0.11 -14.01
C LYS A 77 -4.21 0.60 -13.57
N ILE A 78 -4.64 0.36 -12.33
CA ILE A 78 -5.91 0.90 -11.80
C ILE A 78 -5.69 2.38 -11.47
N GLU A 79 -4.79 2.66 -10.53
CA GLU A 79 -4.31 3.99 -10.18
C GLU A 79 -2.77 4.00 -10.25
N THR A 80 -2.23 4.32 -11.43
CA THR A 80 -0.79 4.23 -11.75
C THR A 80 0.10 4.96 -10.74
N GLN A 81 1.27 4.41 -10.43
CA GLN A 81 2.23 4.88 -9.41
C GLN A 81 1.84 4.63 -7.94
N SER A 82 0.63 4.13 -7.63
CA SER A 82 0.26 3.79 -6.25
C SER A 82 1.04 2.57 -5.71
N THR A 83 1.34 1.57 -6.55
CA THR A 83 2.19 0.42 -6.19
C THR A 83 3.61 0.90 -5.87
N GLU A 84 4.19 1.73 -6.71
CA GLU A 84 5.57 2.15 -6.58
C GLU A 84 5.77 3.06 -5.37
N VAL A 85 4.83 3.98 -5.09
CA VAL A 85 4.82 4.76 -3.85
C VAL A 85 4.71 3.83 -2.63
N THR A 86 3.86 2.81 -2.69
CA THR A 86 3.71 1.81 -1.63
C THR A 86 5.01 1.04 -1.35
N LEU A 87 5.71 0.63 -2.41
CA LEU A 87 7.01 -0.04 -2.34
C LEU A 87 8.11 0.89 -1.82
N ASP A 88 8.16 2.14 -2.28
CA ASP A 88 9.14 3.12 -1.83
C ASP A 88 8.95 3.48 -0.35
N MET A 89 7.77 3.28 0.24
CA MET A 89 7.54 3.39 1.69
C MET A 89 7.96 2.14 2.48
N SER A 90 8.07 0.97 1.83
CA SER A 90 8.22 -0.32 2.53
C SER A 90 9.58 -0.50 3.21
N THR A 91 10.63 0.13 2.69
CA THR A 91 12.00 -0.02 3.17
C THR A 91 12.70 1.34 3.25
N ASP A 92 13.70 1.43 4.12
CA ASP A 92 14.63 2.56 4.11
C ASP A 92 15.67 2.33 3.01
N PRO A 93 15.96 3.32 2.14
CA PRO A 93 16.89 3.16 1.03
C PRO A 93 18.33 2.87 1.46
N ASN A 94 18.70 3.18 2.71
CA ASN A 94 19.99 2.88 3.30
C ASN A 94 20.03 1.54 4.04
N ASN A 95 18.95 0.74 3.99
CA ASN A 95 18.81 -0.55 4.69
C ASN A 95 19.01 -0.49 6.22
N ASN A 96 18.84 0.69 6.82
CA ASN A 96 19.07 0.91 8.26
C ASN A 96 17.78 1.06 9.07
N GLY A 97 16.62 1.11 8.41
CA GLY A 97 15.32 1.37 9.02
C GLY A 97 14.42 0.15 9.14
N GLU A 98 13.27 0.34 9.78
CA GLU A 98 12.24 -0.69 9.96
C GLU A 98 11.56 -1.06 8.64
N VAL A 99 11.60 -2.33 8.24
CA VAL A 99 10.84 -2.78 7.05
C VAL A 99 9.36 -2.85 7.41
N TRP A 100 8.51 -2.21 6.61
CA TRP A 100 7.06 -2.19 6.82
C TRP A 100 6.39 -3.41 6.20
N ASN A 101 5.25 -3.81 6.74
CA ASN A 101 4.35 -4.69 6.01
C ASN A 101 3.90 -3.98 4.73
N THR A 102 3.75 -4.73 3.64
CA THR A 102 3.37 -4.17 2.34
C THR A 102 2.33 -5.01 1.66
N TYR A 103 1.33 -4.39 1.04
CA TYR A 103 0.30 -5.07 0.26
C TYR A 103 -0.06 -4.23 -0.96
N TYR A 104 -0.26 -4.85 -2.10
CA TYR A 104 -0.89 -4.16 -3.21
C TYR A 104 -1.73 -5.12 -4.07
N PHE A 105 -2.84 -4.60 -4.58
CA PHE A 105 -3.69 -5.24 -5.57
C PHE A 105 -3.50 -4.51 -6.90
N GLU A 106 -3.01 -5.20 -7.92
CA GLU A 106 -2.70 -4.55 -9.21
C GLU A 106 -3.61 -4.99 -10.33
N GLY A 107 -4.11 -4.03 -11.10
CA GLY A 107 -4.67 -4.31 -12.42
C GLY A 107 -3.56 -4.52 -13.44
N LEU A 108 -3.60 -5.67 -14.13
CA LEU A 108 -2.59 -6.09 -15.11
C LEU A 108 -3.08 -5.97 -16.55
N ARG A 109 -4.39 -5.80 -16.75
CA ARG A 109 -5.02 -5.79 -18.08
C ARG A 109 -4.34 -4.77 -19.01
N PRO A 110 -4.27 -5.05 -20.32
CA PRO A 110 -3.82 -4.05 -21.28
C PRO A 110 -4.67 -2.77 -21.24
N ASN A 111 -5.98 -2.90 -21.02
CA ASN A 111 -6.96 -1.82 -20.98
C ASN A 111 -8.06 -2.11 -19.96
N ASN A 112 -8.88 -1.11 -19.62
CA ASN A 112 -10.07 -1.24 -18.77
C ASN A 112 -9.78 -1.81 -17.36
N ASN A 113 -8.68 -1.37 -16.75
CA ASN A 113 -8.35 -1.70 -15.36
C ASN A 113 -9.27 -0.99 -14.35
N SER A 114 -9.94 0.10 -14.75
CA SER A 114 -10.98 0.74 -13.93
C SER A 114 -12.12 -0.21 -13.56
N ALA A 115 -12.37 -1.26 -14.35
CA ALA A 115 -13.36 -2.29 -14.02
C ALA A 115 -12.94 -3.19 -12.84
N LEU A 116 -11.67 -3.13 -12.41
CA LEU A 116 -11.14 -3.85 -11.25
C LEU A 116 -11.17 -3.01 -9.97
N HIS A 117 -11.57 -1.73 -10.05
CA HIS A 117 -11.59 -0.83 -8.91
C HIS A 117 -12.71 -1.20 -7.92
N VAL A 118 -12.34 -1.60 -6.70
CA VAL A 118 -13.26 -1.86 -5.59
C VAL A 118 -13.07 -0.75 -4.55
N THR A 119 -14.10 0.07 -4.34
CA THR A 119 -14.04 1.17 -3.37
C THR A 119 -13.54 0.70 -2.00
N ALA A 120 -12.73 1.50 -1.32
CA ALA A 120 -12.07 1.13 -0.05
C ALA A 120 -13.01 0.69 1.09
N THR A 121 -14.28 1.11 1.08
CA THR A 121 -15.30 0.67 2.06
C THR A 121 -15.87 -0.72 1.78
N HIS A 122 -15.57 -1.28 0.61
CA HIS A 122 -16.00 -2.60 0.14
C HIS A 122 -14.80 -3.49 -0.21
N PHE A 123 -13.58 -3.07 0.13
CA PHE A 123 -12.38 -3.86 -0.11
C PHE A 123 -12.16 -4.83 1.05
N ASP A 124 -12.63 -6.06 0.90
CA ASP A 124 -12.68 -7.10 1.92
C ASP A 124 -11.78 -8.31 1.59
N ASP A 125 -10.68 -8.09 0.87
CA ASP A 125 -9.73 -9.15 0.55
C ASP A 125 -9.19 -9.81 1.84
N PRO A 126 -9.34 -11.12 2.02
CA PRO A 126 -8.98 -11.77 3.28
C PRO A 126 -7.48 -11.71 3.58
N THR A 127 -6.63 -11.51 2.56
CA THR A 127 -5.18 -11.44 2.73
C THR A 127 -4.78 -10.13 3.39
N ILE A 128 -5.22 -8.97 2.88
CA ILE A 128 -4.92 -7.68 3.55
C ILE A 128 -5.52 -7.64 4.96
N LEU A 129 -6.74 -8.14 5.14
CA LEU A 129 -7.38 -8.16 6.45
C LEU A 129 -6.60 -9.02 7.46
N SER A 130 -6.07 -10.18 7.03
CA SER A 130 -5.22 -11.02 7.88
C SER A 130 -3.95 -10.30 8.34
N MET A 131 -3.37 -9.45 7.48
CA MET A 131 -2.19 -8.65 7.79
C MET A 131 -2.49 -7.48 8.72
N ILE A 132 -3.65 -6.83 8.55
CA ILE A 132 -4.11 -5.72 9.43
C ILE A 132 -4.36 -6.22 10.85
N TYR A 133 -5.06 -7.35 11.00
CA TYR A 133 -5.43 -7.88 12.32
C TYR A 133 -4.38 -8.83 12.92
N ASN A 134 -3.36 -9.25 12.15
CA ASN A 134 -2.39 -10.26 12.55
C ASN A 134 -3.07 -11.60 12.96
N THR A 135 -4.11 -11.99 12.22
CA THR A 135 -4.92 -13.18 12.50
C THR A 135 -4.91 -14.14 11.31
N SER A 136 -4.70 -15.44 11.56
CA SER A 136 -4.79 -16.48 10.51
C SER A 136 -6.21 -16.89 10.13
N SER A 137 -7.24 -16.36 10.79
CA SER A 137 -8.64 -16.69 10.50
C SER A 137 -9.51 -15.43 10.38
N ILE A 138 -10.32 -15.34 9.31
CA ILE A 138 -11.30 -14.26 9.07
C ILE A 138 -12.29 -14.12 10.24
N GLN A 139 -12.60 -15.23 10.93
CA GLN A 139 -13.49 -15.23 12.09
C GLN A 139 -12.90 -14.56 13.35
N GLN A 140 -11.60 -14.22 13.35
CA GLN A 140 -10.93 -13.50 14.44
C GLN A 140 -10.70 -12.01 14.12
N GLN A 141 -11.41 -11.44 13.14
CA GLN A 141 -11.47 -9.99 12.92
C GLN A 141 -12.28 -9.26 14.00
N GLU A 142 -12.14 -9.68 15.25
CA GLU A 142 -12.68 -9.02 16.43
C GLU A 142 -11.49 -8.56 17.29
N GLY A 143 -11.22 -7.26 17.26
CA GLY A 143 -10.11 -6.66 17.99
C GLY A 143 -9.61 -5.38 17.33
N GLN A 144 -9.03 -4.48 18.11
CA GLN A 144 -8.38 -3.30 17.57
C GLN A 144 -7.02 -3.72 17.00
N SER A 145 -6.79 -3.48 15.72
CA SER A 145 -5.46 -3.58 15.12
C SER A 145 -4.48 -2.66 15.86
N ASP A 146 -3.20 -3.01 15.92
CA ASP A 146 -2.10 -2.16 16.40
C ASP A 146 -1.37 -1.44 15.26
N LYS A 147 -1.85 -1.61 14.02
CA LYS A 147 -1.14 -1.18 12.81
C LYS A 147 -1.29 0.32 12.54
N TRP A 148 -0.21 0.92 12.06
CA TRP A 148 -0.15 2.26 11.51
C TRP A 148 -0.10 2.13 10.00
N CYS A 149 -1.20 2.47 9.35
CA CYS A 149 -1.43 2.16 7.94
C CYS A 149 -1.41 3.40 7.07
N VAL A 150 -0.77 3.29 5.91
CA VAL A 150 -0.83 4.26 4.82
C VAL A 150 -1.44 3.58 3.61
N SER A 151 -2.57 4.10 3.12
CA SER A 151 -3.18 3.65 1.87
C SER A 151 -2.94 4.66 0.76
N ASN A 152 -2.32 4.22 -0.33
CA ASN A 152 -1.96 5.03 -1.48
C ASN A 152 -2.98 4.83 -2.60
N HIS A 153 -3.58 5.93 -3.03
CA HIS A 153 -4.64 5.99 -4.04
C HIS A 153 -4.34 7.06 -5.09
N GLY A 154 -5.10 7.05 -6.17
CA GLY A 154 -5.06 8.05 -7.21
C GLY A 154 -6.43 8.53 -7.65
N PHE A 155 -6.50 9.82 -7.98
CA PHE A 155 -7.69 10.43 -8.58
C PHE A 155 -7.36 11.14 -9.89
N SER A 156 -8.39 11.50 -10.65
CA SER A 156 -8.24 12.19 -11.94
C SER A 156 -8.23 13.70 -11.73
N TRP A 157 -7.05 14.30 -11.91
CA TRP A 157 -6.83 15.74 -11.89
C TRP A 157 -5.47 16.04 -12.51
N HIS A 158 -5.39 17.07 -13.35
CA HIS A 158 -4.20 17.31 -14.16
C HIS A 158 -3.06 17.98 -13.40
N GLU A 159 -3.36 18.81 -12.41
CA GLU A 159 -2.33 19.51 -11.62
C GLU A 159 -1.78 18.61 -10.51
N PRO A 160 -0.51 18.79 -10.10
CA PRO A 160 0.05 18.10 -8.94
C PRO A 160 -0.66 18.47 -7.64
N GLU A 161 -1.55 17.59 -7.21
CA GLU A 161 -2.36 17.71 -5.98
C GLU A 161 -2.34 16.40 -5.19
N VAL A 162 -2.34 16.51 -3.86
CA VAL A 162 -2.61 15.39 -2.94
C VAL A 162 -3.73 15.76 -1.97
N CYS A 163 -4.62 14.80 -1.74
CA CYS A 163 -5.65 14.85 -0.72
C CYS A 163 -5.28 13.94 0.45
N VAL A 164 -5.02 14.53 1.62
CA VAL A 164 -4.60 13.81 2.82
C VAL A 164 -5.82 13.50 3.71
N GLY A 165 -6.10 12.20 3.85
CA GLY A 165 -7.28 11.63 4.50
C GLY A 165 -6.97 10.52 5.49
N GLY A 166 -7.94 9.64 5.75
CA GLY A 166 -7.90 8.60 6.79
C GLY A 166 -8.47 9.09 8.13
N ALA A 167 -8.81 8.21 9.05
CA ALA A 167 -9.49 8.57 10.31
C ALA A 167 -8.56 9.25 11.34
N SER A 168 -7.24 9.03 11.27
CA SER A 168 -6.29 9.58 12.23
C SER A 168 -6.02 11.07 12.02
N GLN A 169 -6.64 11.93 12.84
CA GLN A 169 -6.44 13.37 12.71
C GLN A 169 -4.98 13.79 12.93
N THR A 170 -4.33 13.28 13.96
CA THR A 170 -2.92 13.62 14.23
C THR A 170 -1.99 13.21 13.10
N LEU A 171 -2.18 12.02 12.50
CA LEU A 171 -1.40 11.64 11.32
C LEU A 171 -1.66 12.57 10.14
N ARG A 172 -2.93 12.86 9.83
CA ARG A 172 -3.27 13.78 8.74
C ARG A 172 -2.58 15.12 8.91
N ASP A 173 -2.72 15.74 10.09
CA ASP A 173 -2.19 17.07 10.36
C ASP A 173 -0.66 17.11 10.22
N ASN A 174 0.03 16.10 10.77
CA ASN A 174 1.49 15.98 10.65
C ASN A 174 1.93 15.73 9.21
N THR A 175 1.23 14.89 8.46
CA THR A 175 1.52 14.61 7.05
C THR A 175 1.29 15.83 6.17
N VAL A 176 0.18 16.56 6.36
CA VAL A 176 -0.10 17.82 5.66
C VAL A 176 1.01 18.82 5.94
N ALA A 177 1.43 18.98 7.20
CA ALA A 177 2.51 19.90 7.56
C ALA A 177 3.84 19.52 6.89
N ALA A 178 4.23 18.24 6.95
CA ALA A 178 5.48 17.75 6.37
C ALA A 178 5.51 17.89 4.84
N LEU A 179 4.44 17.48 4.16
CA LEU A 179 4.33 17.59 2.71
C LEU A 179 4.25 19.05 2.26
N SER A 180 3.47 19.90 2.93
CA SER A 180 3.37 21.33 2.60
C SER A 180 4.70 22.04 2.77
N ALA A 181 5.43 21.76 3.85
CA ALA A 181 6.73 22.36 4.11
C ALA A 181 7.77 22.01 3.04
N LYS A 182 7.76 20.76 2.55
CA LYS A 182 8.76 20.27 1.59
C LYS A 182 8.37 20.54 0.13
N TYR A 183 7.09 20.38 -0.22
CA TYR A 183 6.60 20.32 -1.60
C TYR A 183 5.52 21.37 -1.92
N GLY A 184 5.04 22.16 -0.96
CA GLY A 184 3.92 23.10 -1.16
C GLY A 184 4.17 24.23 -2.17
N HIS A 185 5.39 24.36 -2.69
CA HIS A 185 5.72 25.26 -3.80
C HIS A 185 5.40 24.65 -5.18
N PHE A 186 5.13 23.35 -5.24
CA PHE A 186 4.92 22.58 -6.45
C PHE A 186 3.67 21.69 -6.40
N VAL A 187 3.35 21.13 -5.23
CA VAL A 187 2.19 20.26 -5.01
C VAL A 187 1.17 20.97 -4.13
N GLU A 188 -0.08 21.01 -4.57
CA GLU A 188 -1.19 21.44 -3.72
C GLU A 188 -1.50 20.34 -2.69
N VAL A 189 -1.27 20.65 -1.41
CA VAL A 189 -1.49 19.71 -0.30
C VAL A 189 -2.78 20.06 0.44
N LEU A 190 -3.80 19.25 0.22
CA LEU A 190 -5.13 19.45 0.78
C LEU A 190 -5.37 18.56 2.01
N ASP A 191 -6.13 19.11 2.95
CA ASP A 191 -6.75 18.34 4.03
C ASP A 191 -8.27 18.24 3.79
N THR A 192 -8.95 17.47 4.65
CA THR A 192 -10.38 17.17 4.50
C THR A 192 -11.32 18.37 4.68
N SER A 193 -10.81 19.51 5.13
CA SER A 193 -11.57 20.75 5.36
C SER A 193 -11.44 21.77 4.21
N LYS A 194 -10.42 21.62 3.34
CA LYS A 194 -10.08 22.63 2.33
C LYS A 194 -10.78 22.47 0.99
N SER A 195 -11.31 21.30 0.68
CA SER A 195 -11.98 21.02 -0.60
C SER A 195 -13.11 20.02 -0.42
N SER A 196 -14.29 20.32 -0.97
CA SER A 196 -15.43 19.41 -0.95
C SER A 196 -15.16 18.12 -1.74
N TYR A 197 -14.37 18.23 -2.82
CA TYR A 197 -13.93 17.07 -3.58
C TYR A 197 -13.00 16.20 -2.73
N CYS A 198 -11.98 16.82 -2.13
CA CYS A 198 -11.05 16.14 -1.23
C CYS A 198 -11.76 15.42 -0.10
N SER A 199 -12.70 16.12 0.56
CA SER A 199 -13.53 15.55 1.63
C SER A 199 -14.32 14.31 1.17
N SER A 200 -14.79 14.27 -0.08
CA SER A 200 -15.56 13.15 -0.63
C SER A 200 -14.73 11.88 -0.89
N ILE A 201 -13.42 12.02 -1.07
CA ILE A 201 -12.49 10.91 -1.32
C ILE A 201 -11.47 10.71 -0.18
N ALA A 202 -11.55 11.48 0.91
CA ALA A 202 -10.57 11.45 1.99
C ALA A 202 -10.61 10.19 2.89
N GLY A 203 -11.39 9.16 2.55
CA GLY A 203 -11.37 7.90 3.28
C GLY A 203 -11.67 8.01 4.78
N LEU A 204 -12.62 8.86 5.18
CA LEU A 204 -12.94 9.09 6.61
C LEU A 204 -13.86 8.02 7.23
N SER A 205 -14.48 7.19 6.41
CA SER A 205 -15.41 6.15 6.89
C SER A 205 -14.69 5.10 7.75
N PRO A 206 -15.24 4.67 8.90
CA PRO A 206 -14.67 3.58 9.67
C PRO A 206 -14.69 2.22 8.94
N GLN A 207 -15.49 2.09 7.87
CA GLN A 207 -15.49 0.91 7.00
C GLN A 207 -14.39 0.96 5.92
N ASN A 208 -13.71 2.09 5.74
CA ASN A 208 -12.57 2.15 4.82
C ASN A 208 -11.46 1.24 5.35
N VAL A 209 -10.93 0.37 4.49
CA VAL A 209 -9.87 -0.60 4.83
C VAL A 209 -8.68 0.01 5.58
N VAL A 210 -8.29 1.26 5.30
CA VAL A 210 -7.18 1.92 6.02
C VAL A 210 -7.50 2.25 7.47
N ASN A 211 -8.79 2.42 7.79
CA ASN A 211 -9.30 2.75 9.12
C ASN A 211 -9.64 1.51 9.95
N LEU A 212 -9.43 0.31 9.40
CA LEU A 212 -9.42 -0.94 10.17
C LEU A 212 -8.13 -1.08 10.99
N CYS A 213 -7.10 -0.30 10.65
CA CYS A 213 -5.86 -0.17 11.40
C CYS A 213 -6.02 0.73 12.64
N TYR A 214 -5.07 0.68 13.58
CA TYR A 214 -5.04 1.56 14.76
C TYR A 214 -5.04 3.04 14.35
N GLN A 215 -4.19 3.38 13.39
CA GLN A 215 -4.09 4.71 12.80
C GLN A 215 -4.06 4.58 11.29
N GLY A 216 -5.09 5.10 10.62
CA GLY A 216 -5.20 5.10 9.16
C GLY A 216 -4.92 6.46 8.56
N LEU A 217 -4.03 6.49 7.55
CA LEU A 217 -3.72 7.64 6.70
C LEU A 217 -4.02 7.27 5.24
N GLN A 218 -4.83 8.07 4.56
CA GLN A 218 -5.09 7.90 3.13
C GLN A 218 -4.42 9.01 2.32
N LEU A 219 -3.77 8.66 1.22
CA LEU A 219 -3.21 9.60 0.27
C LEU A 219 -3.88 9.42 -1.08
N GLU A 220 -4.69 10.39 -1.47
CA GLU A 220 -5.29 10.47 -2.80
C GLU A 220 -4.39 11.34 -3.68
N MET A 221 -3.74 10.76 -4.69
CA MET A 221 -2.75 11.44 -5.53
C MET A 221 -3.32 11.71 -6.92
N SER A 222 -3.38 12.98 -7.33
CA SER A 222 -3.84 13.37 -8.66
C SER A 222 -3.05 12.67 -9.78
N SER A 223 -3.64 12.52 -10.97
CA SER A 223 -2.90 12.07 -12.16
C SER A 223 -1.71 12.97 -12.47
N GLY A 224 -1.82 14.28 -12.26
CA GLY A 224 -0.71 15.21 -12.40
C GLY A 224 0.48 14.85 -11.51
N LEU A 225 0.23 14.64 -10.21
CA LEU A 225 1.28 14.25 -9.26
C LEU A 225 1.88 12.88 -9.61
N ARG A 226 1.04 11.90 -9.99
CA ARG A 226 1.48 10.55 -10.35
C ARG A 226 2.29 10.54 -11.65
N ASP A 227 1.98 11.42 -12.60
CA ASP A 227 2.80 11.60 -13.81
C ASP A 227 4.20 12.14 -13.48
N GLU A 228 4.31 13.03 -12.49
CA GLU A 228 5.62 13.51 -12.01
C GLU A 228 6.42 12.40 -11.32
N PHE A 229 5.77 11.54 -10.54
CA PHE A 229 6.42 10.35 -9.95
C PHE A 229 6.94 9.37 -11.01
N ALA A 230 6.22 9.21 -12.11
CA ALA A 230 6.66 8.37 -13.22
C ALA A 230 7.84 8.97 -13.99
N LYS A 231 7.93 10.31 -14.06
CA LYS A 231 9.05 11.02 -14.73
C LYS A 231 10.30 11.08 -13.86
N ASP A 232 10.13 11.24 -12.55
CA ASP A 232 11.21 11.40 -11.59
C ASP A 232 11.05 10.42 -10.40
N HIS A 233 11.75 9.30 -10.50
CA HIS A 233 11.77 8.28 -9.47
C HIS A 233 12.39 8.78 -8.16
N GLN A 234 13.33 9.73 -8.21
CA GLN A 234 13.94 10.26 -6.99
C GLN A 234 12.93 11.16 -6.26
N PHE A 235 12.14 11.95 -7.01
CA PHE A 235 11.04 12.71 -6.43
C PHE A 235 10.01 11.79 -5.74
N ARG A 236 9.60 10.70 -6.41
CA ARG A 236 8.70 9.69 -5.81
C ARG A 236 9.28 9.04 -4.55
N LEU A 237 10.56 8.67 -4.59
CA LEU A 237 11.23 8.08 -3.43
C LEU A 237 11.30 9.08 -2.26
N ASP A 238 11.72 10.32 -2.52
CA ASP A 238 11.81 11.38 -1.51
C ASP A 238 10.44 11.70 -0.90
N TRP A 239 9.39 11.70 -1.71
CA TRP A 239 8.01 11.87 -1.28
C TRP A 239 7.59 10.75 -0.33
N SER A 240 7.77 9.51 -0.77
CA SER A 240 7.42 8.30 -0.02
C SER A 240 8.16 8.22 1.31
N GLN A 241 9.45 8.54 1.32
CA GLN A 241 10.27 8.60 2.53
C GLN A 241 9.88 9.74 3.47
N THR A 242 9.36 10.86 2.95
CA THR A 242 8.83 11.96 3.77
C THR A 242 7.60 11.49 4.54
N VAL A 243 6.63 10.86 3.86
CA VAL A 243 5.43 10.31 4.51
C VAL A 243 5.82 9.22 5.52
N ARG A 244 6.67 8.28 5.12
CA ARG A 244 7.17 7.19 5.96
C ARG A 244 7.77 7.71 7.26
N LYS A 245 8.66 8.71 7.17
CA LYS A 245 9.26 9.37 8.33
C LYS A 245 8.21 10.01 9.22
N THR A 246 7.25 10.75 8.66
CA THR A 246 6.20 11.41 9.43
C THR A 246 5.33 10.42 10.22
N VAL A 247 4.99 9.28 9.61
CA VAL A 247 4.23 8.22 10.29
C VAL A 247 5.01 7.65 11.47
N MET A 248 6.31 7.35 11.27
CA MET A 248 7.17 6.81 12.33
C MET A 248 7.35 7.81 13.48
N GLU A 249 7.65 9.08 13.18
CA GLU A 249 7.80 10.13 14.19
C GLU A 249 6.50 10.38 14.96
N THR A 250 5.35 10.32 14.28
CA THR A 250 4.04 10.45 14.94
C THR A 250 3.80 9.28 15.90
N ALA A 251 4.07 8.05 15.47
CA ALA A 251 3.95 6.87 16.32
C ALA A 251 4.88 6.91 17.54
N GLU A 252 6.13 7.37 17.36
CA GLU A 252 7.06 7.58 18.47
C GLU A 252 6.60 8.66 19.45
N SER A 253 6.02 9.74 18.95
CA SER A 253 5.51 10.83 19.80
C SER A 253 4.33 10.37 20.66
N GLN A 254 3.42 9.55 20.12
CA GLN A 254 2.28 9.03 20.86
C GLN A 254 2.67 8.01 21.93
N LYS A 255 3.74 7.24 21.73
CA LYS A 255 4.28 6.34 22.77
C LYS A 255 4.86 7.07 23.99
N ARG A 256 5.17 8.36 23.87
CA ARG A 256 5.76 9.18 24.95
C ARG A 256 4.73 9.97 25.76
N MET A 257 3.46 9.96 25.35
CA MET A 257 2.33 10.55 26.08
C MET A 257 1.73 9.54 27.05
#